data_AF-A0A9P6SMZ6-F1
#
_entry.id   AF-A0A9P6SMZ6-F1
#
_cell.length_a   1.000
_cell.length_b   1.000
_cell.length_c   1.000
_cell.angle_alpha   90.00
_cell.angle_beta   90.00
_cell.angle_gamma   90.00
#
_symmetry.space_group_name_H-M   'P 1'
#
loop_
_entity.id
_entity.type
_entity.pdbx_description
1 polymer ?
#
loop_
_entity_poly.entity_id
_entity_poly.type
_entity_poly.pdbx_seq_one_letter_code
_entity_poly.pdbx_strand_id
1 'polypeptide(L)'
;MALSLTAAAFATEVWQLYLTQGFLYGAGASLTYFAGLSLPAQWFTRNRGLVTGISISGGGIGGLWMSPVVNTLLNNKGVRWTMLANAIVHLVILIPISMLFKTRFESGRQRAKRIHKFGYRKGESLEQEKERKFVDFTIMKNPRFCLLFVAGIFVVSGYFTPFYFINSYAQQHGVNTSNAALMVGLMNGTSAVGRIVMGLISDKIGCINSLFISTFAATLTLLLIWTFAKTAAVMFLFSILYGLCCGAYLSSTVSVSAAICGLERLATVTGIIYAGMAVGSLIGSPVSGAILDTIGHKTNYLGVILWSGIVMLIGTIILFALKYVTNKKMFVKV
;
A
#
# COMPACT_ATOMS: atom_id res chain seq x y z
N MET A 1 13.31 4.01 10.21
CA MET A 1 13.78 3.60 8.87
C MET A 1 15.30 3.62 8.76
N ALA A 2 15.99 4.77 8.87
CA ALA A 2 17.46 4.77 8.80
C ALA A 2 18.11 3.98 9.94
N LEU A 3 17.74 4.27 11.19
CA LEU A 3 18.25 3.54 12.37
C LEU A 3 18.02 2.02 12.26
N SER A 4 16.84 1.59 11.79
CA SER A 4 16.52 0.17 11.59
C SER A 4 17.39 -0.49 10.52
N LEU A 5 17.70 0.21 9.43
CA LEU A 5 18.58 -0.32 8.37
C LEU A 5 20.03 -0.40 8.86
N THR A 6 20.50 0.60 9.60
CA THR A 6 21.83 0.57 10.22
C THR A 6 21.93 -0.57 11.22
N ALA A 7 20.94 -0.74 12.12
CA ALA A 7 20.94 -1.82 13.10
C ALA A 7 20.87 -3.21 12.43
N ALA A 8 20.05 -3.37 11.38
CA ALA A 8 19.95 -4.61 10.62
C ALA A 8 21.27 -5.00 9.92
N ALA A 9 22.09 -4.01 9.55
CA ALA A 9 23.37 -4.25 8.89
C ALA A 9 24.39 -4.98 9.79
N PHE A 10 24.19 -4.95 11.11
CA PHE A 10 25.03 -5.65 12.10
C PHE A 10 24.30 -6.84 12.73
N ALA A 11 23.15 -7.24 12.20
CA ALA A 11 22.40 -8.36 12.73
C ALA A 11 23.15 -9.69 12.49
N THR A 12 23.36 -10.46 13.55
CA THR A 12 23.96 -11.80 13.52
C THR A 12 22.88 -12.89 13.58
N GLU A 13 21.74 -12.59 14.19
CA GLU A 13 20.65 -13.54 14.43
C GLU A 13 19.36 -13.13 13.70
N VAL A 14 18.57 -14.11 13.28
CA VAL A 14 17.32 -13.86 12.53
C VAL A 14 16.31 -13.03 13.33
N TRP A 15 16.22 -13.25 14.65
CA TRP A 15 15.29 -12.49 15.50
C TRP A 15 15.64 -11.00 15.55
N GLN A 16 16.91 -10.63 15.41
CA GLN A 16 17.35 -9.23 15.34
C GLN A 16 16.81 -8.57 14.07
N LEU A 17 16.69 -9.32 12.96
CA LEU A 17 16.07 -8.83 11.73
C LEU A 17 14.55 -8.64 11.90
N TYR A 18 13.87 -9.52 12.63
CA TYR A 18 12.44 -9.30 12.94
C TYR A 18 12.21 -8.01 13.74
N LEU A 19 13.08 -7.72 14.71
CA LEU A 19 12.97 -6.50 15.51
C LEU A 19 13.35 -5.25 14.70
N THR A 20 14.44 -5.30 13.94
CA THR A 20 14.96 -4.14 13.20
C THR A 20 14.19 -3.87 11.91
N GLN A 21 14.03 -4.86 11.03
CA GLN A 21 13.35 -4.72 9.73
C GLN A 21 11.83 -4.92 9.83
N GLY A 22 11.35 -5.75 10.75
CA GLY A 22 9.91 -5.90 10.98
C GLY A 22 9.36 -4.72 11.77
N PHE A 23 9.68 -4.66 13.06
CA PHE A 23 9.08 -3.69 13.97
C PHE A 23 9.62 -2.26 13.76
N LEU A 24 10.93 -2.04 13.89
CA LEU A 24 11.49 -0.68 13.90
C LEU A 24 11.42 0.01 12.54
N TYR A 25 11.65 -0.71 11.44
CA TYR A 25 11.46 -0.18 10.10
C TYR A 25 9.97 0.09 9.83
N GLY A 26 9.08 -0.85 10.18
CA GLY A 26 7.63 -0.70 10.03
C GLY A 26 7.05 0.49 10.80
N ALA A 27 7.48 0.69 12.06
CA ALA A 27 7.09 1.85 12.86
C ALA A 27 7.57 3.17 12.25
N GLY A 28 8.81 3.21 11.75
CA GLY A 28 9.31 4.40 11.05
C GLY A 28 8.59 4.66 9.73
N ALA A 29 8.35 3.62 8.94
CA ALA A 29 7.70 3.69 7.64
C ALA A 29 6.25 4.16 7.78
N SER A 30 5.50 3.67 8.77
CA SER A 30 4.10 4.05 8.99
C SER A 30 3.95 5.54 9.32
N LEU A 31 4.82 6.09 10.18
CA LEU A 31 4.81 7.51 10.53
C LEU A 31 4.98 8.42 9.31
N THR A 32 5.90 8.09 8.40
CA THR A 32 6.10 8.85 7.17
C THR A 32 5.01 8.58 6.13
N TYR A 33 4.62 7.32 5.97
CA TYR A 33 3.64 6.90 4.96
C TYR A 33 2.27 7.55 5.20
N PHE A 34 1.73 7.47 6.42
CA PHE A 34 0.41 8.05 6.71
C PHE A 34 0.39 9.58 6.68
N ALA A 35 1.51 10.22 7.02
CA ALA A 35 1.66 11.67 6.84
C ALA A 35 1.61 12.04 5.35
N GLY A 36 2.39 11.37 4.50
CA GLY A 36 2.36 11.58 3.05
C GLY A 36 1.02 11.22 2.39
N LEU A 37 0.32 10.22 2.94
CA LEU A 37 -0.96 9.73 2.44
C LEU A 37 -2.13 10.69 2.72
N SER A 38 -2.17 11.26 3.93
CA SER A 38 -3.32 12.04 4.42
C SER A 38 -3.22 13.54 4.14
N LEU A 39 -2.02 14.12 4.08
CA LEU A 39 -1.83 15.56 3.91
C LEU A 39 -2.40 16.11 2.59
N PRO A 40 -2.15 15.52 1.41
CA PRO A 40 -2.62 16.08 0.14
C PRO A 40 -4.15 16.15 0.07
N ALA A 41 -4.84 15.16 0.63
CA ALA A 41 -6.31 15.11 0.67
C ALA A 41 -6.93 16.25 1.51
N GLN A 42 -6.17 16.84 2.45
CA GLN A 42 -6.62 17.99 3.24
C GLN A 42 -6.54 19.31 2.44
N TRP A 43 -5.52 19.45 1.59
CA TRP A 43 -5.28 20.68 0.81
C TRP A 43 -6.21 20.82 -0.38
N PHE A 44 -6.63 19.70 -1.01
CA PHE A 44 -7.42 19.73 -2.24
C PHE A 44 -8.86 19.24 -2.01
N THR A 45 -9.82 19.99 -2.54
CA THR A 45 -11.25 19.65 -2.53
C THR A 45 -11.71 19.08 -3.89
N ARG A 46 -11.15 19.57 -4.99
CA ARG A 46 -11.38 19.09 -6.36
C ARG A 46 -10.22 18.17 -6.80
N ASN A 47 -10.50 17.13 -7.58
CA ASN A 47 -9.53 16.14 -8.09
C ASN A 47 -8.71 15.44 -6.99
N ARG A 48 -9.37 15.08 -5.88
CA ARG A 48 -8.71 14.41 -4.75
C ARG A 48 -8.05 13.10 -5.15
N GLY A 49 -8.69 12.32 -6.03
CA GLY A 49 -8.15 11.05 -6.51
C GLY A 49 -6.82 11.25 -7.22
N LEU A 50 -6.75 12.21 -8.14
CA LEU A 50 -5.52 12.55 -8.86
C LEU A 50 -4.40 13.01 -7.92
N VAL A 51 -4.67 13.95 -7.01
CA VAL A 51 -3.63 14.51 -6.12
C VAL A 51 -3.08 13.42 -5.19
N THR A 52 -3.96 12.65 -4.57
CA THR A 52 -3.56 11.51 -3.73
C THR A 52 -2.79 10.46 -4.54
N GLY A 53 -3.23 10.19 -5.78
CA GLY A 53 -2.52 9.31 -6.71
C GLY A 53 -1.09 9.79 -6.99
N ILE A 54 -0.90 11.07 -7.34
CA ILE A 54 0.43 11.67 -7.60
C ILE A 54 1.32 11.57 -6.36
N SER A 55 0.80 11.93 -5.18
CA SER A 55 1.59 11.89 -3.94
C SER A 55 2.07 10.48 -3.58
N ILE A 56 1.22 9.46 -3.77
CA ILE A 56 1.57 8.07 -3.45
C ILE A 56 2.39 7.42 -4.57
N SER A 57 2.35 7.95 -5.81
CA SER A 57 3.13 7.45 -6.95
C SER A 57 4.63 7.44 -6.70
N GLY A 58 5.13 8.30 -5.80
CA GLY A 58 6.53 8.30 -5.35
C GLY A 58 7.00 6.93 -4.84
N GLY A 59 6.12 6.13 -4.21
CA GLY A 59 6.48 4.77 -3.78
C GLY A 59 6.79 3.82 -4.95
N GLY A 60 6.04 3.92 -6.05
CA GLY A 60 6.28 3.11 -7.25
C GLY A 60 7.54 3.56 -8.01
N ILE A 61 7.76 4.88 -8.13
CA ILE A 61 8.97 5.44 -8.72
C ILE A 61 10.20 5.03 -7.88
N GLY A 62 10.10 5.12 -6.56
CA GLY A 62 11.13 4.67 -5.62
C GLY A 62 11.52 3.22 -5.84
N GLY A 63 10.53 2.31 -5.93
CA GLY A 63 10.77 0.89 -6.21
C GLY A 63 11.41 0.63 -7.58
N LEU A 64 11.05 1.41 -8.62
CA LEU A 64 11.57 1.25 -9.98
C LEU A 64 13.09 1.41 -10.04
N TRP A 65 13.64 2.48 -9.46
CA TRP A 65 15.08 2.73 -9.50
C TRP A 65 15.84 2.00 -8.38
N MET A 66 15.22 1.82 -7.20
CA MET A 66 15.88 1.13 -6.09
C MET A 66 16.09 -0.36 -6.35
N SER A 67 15.18 -1.03 -7.06
CA SER A 67 15.29 -2.47 -7.32
C SER A 67 16.61 -2.87 -8.01
N PRO A 68 17.01 -2.29 -9.16
CA PRO A 68 18.29 -2.62 -9.79
C PRO A 68 19.51 -2.14 -9.00
N VAL A 69 19.42 -0.98 -8.32
CA VAL A 69 20.52 -0.44 -7.50
C VAL A 69 20.81 -1.35 -6.32
N VAL A 70 19.78 -1.78 -5.59
CA VAL A 70 19.90 -2.71 -4.47
C VAL A 70 20.41 -4.06 -4.98
N ASN A 71 19.93 -4.58 -6.10
CA ASN A 71 20.44 -5.84 -6.66
C ASN A 71 21.96 -5.75 -6.98
N THR A 72 22.39 -4.66 -7.60
CA THR A 72 23.80 -4.42 -7.93
C THR A 72 24.68 -4.32 -6.68
N LEU A 73 24.21 -3.60 -5.66
CA LEU A 73 24.91 -3.48 -4.38
C LEU A 73 24.98 -4.83 -3.65
N LEU A 74 23.90 -5.62 -3.67
CA LEU A 74 23.87 -6.95 -3.06
C LEU A 74 24.91 -7.88 -3.69
N ASN A 75 25.00 -7.89 -5.02
CA ASN A 75 25.93 -8.77 -5.75
C ASN A 75 27.41 -8.36 -5.56
N ASN A 76 27.69 -7.05 -5.49
CA ASN A 76 29.07 -6.54 -5.48
C ASN A 76 29.65 -6.26 -4.09
N LYS A 77 28.80 -5.83 -3.14
CA LYS A 77 29.23 -5.34 -1.81
C LYS A 77 28.60 -6.13 -0.66
N GLY A 78 27.66 -7.04 -0.96
CA GLY A 78 26.98 -7.85 0.03
C GLY A 78 25.89 -7.10 0.81
N VAL A 79 25.21 -7.84 1.68
CA VAL A 79 24.00 -7.41 2.39
C VAL A 79 24.26 -6.22 3.31
N ARG A 80 25.33 -6.29 4.12
CA ARG A 80 25.65 -5.27 5.13
C ARG A 80 25.84 -3.88 4.53
N TRP A 81 26.70 -3.76 3.51
CA TRP A 81 26.95 -2.49 2.83
C TRP A 81 25.72 -1.98 2.08
N THR A 82 24.92 -2.88 1.52
CA THR A 82 23.67 -2.50 0.86
C THR A 82 22.67 -1.88 1.84
N MET A 83 22.52 -2.47 3.04
CA MET A 83 21.66 -1.92 4.10
C MET A 83 22.13 -0.54 4.57
N LEU A 84 23.44 -0.35 4.75
CA LEU A 84 24.02 0.94 5.16
C LEU A 84 23.86 2.02 4.08
N ALA A 85 24.13 1.69 2.82
CA ALA A 85 23.91 2.62 1.71
C ALA A 85 22.43 3.05 1.64
N ASN A 86 21.50 2.11 1.80
CA ASN A 86 20.08 2.40 1.85
C ASN A 86 19.69 3.27 3.06
N ALA A 87 20.31 3.05 4.22
CA ALA A 87 20.09 3.90 5.40
C ALA A 87 20.49 5.36 5.15
N ILE A 88 21.61 5.59 4.47
CA ILE A 88 22.08 6.94 4.09
C ILE A 88 21.08 7.61 3.14
N VAL A 89 20.61 6.90 2.11
CA VAL A 89 19.58 7.41 1.20
C VAL A 89 18.33 7.85 1.97
N HIS A 90 17.88 7.05 2.95
CA HIS A 90 16.75 7.43 3.80
C HIS A 90 17.04 8.67 4.66
N LEU A 91 18.24 8.81 5.24
CA LEU A 91 18.60 10.01 6.02
C LEU A 91 18.62 11.27 5.15
N VAL A 92 19.32 11.21 4.02
CA VAL A 92 19.56 12.37 3.15
C VAL A 92 18.28 12.84 2.45
N ILE A 93 17.40 11.91 2.09
CA ILE A 93 16.18 12.24 1.34
C ILE A 93 14.98 12.48 2.27
N LEU A 94 14.71 11.59 3.23
CA LEU A 94 13.48 11.70 4.03
C LEU A 94 13.54 12.81 5.07
N ILE A 95 14.69 13.08 5.69
CA ILE A 95 14.77 14.11 6.74
C ILE A 95 14.44 15.49 6.17
N PRO A 96 15.10 15.99 5.09
CA PRO A 96 14.76 17.30 4.54
C PRO A 96 13.32 17.38 4.03
N ILE A 97 12.82 16.33 3.38
CA ILE A 97 11.43 16.30 2.88
C ILE A 97 10.42 16.33 4.02
N SER A 98 10.69 15.65 5.13
CA SER A 98 9.79 15.65 6.29
C SER A 98 9.65 17.04 6.93
N MET A 99 10.68 17.90 6.84
CA MET A 99 10.63 19.28 7.31
C MET A 99 9.70 20.16 6.46
N LEU A 100 9.37 19.74 5.24
CA LEU A 100 8.46 20.45 4.35
C LEU A 100 6.98 20.08 4.59
N PHE A 101 6.68 19.08 5.42
CA PHE A 101 5.30 18.66 5.69
C PHE A 101 4.55 19.73 6.49
N LYS A 102 3.48 20.27 5.88
CA LYS A 102 2.62 21.29 6.50
C LYS A 102 1.16 20.85 6.49
N THR A 103 0.54 20.82 7.68
CA THR A 103 -0.88 20.47 7.84
C THR A 103 -1.76 21.68 7.48
N ARG A 104 -2.89 21.44 6.80
CA ARG A 104 -3.87 22.51 6.51
C ARG A 104 -4.73 22.83 7.73
N PHE A 105 -5.18 21.80 8.42
CA PHE A 105 -5.97 21.93 9.64
C PHE A 105 -5.02 22.10 10.83
N GLU A 106 -5.37 23.02 11.73
CA GLU A 106 -4.66 23.16 12.99
C GLU A 106 -4.80 21.88 13.80
N SER A 107 -3.67 21.34 14.25
CA SER A 107 -3.69 20.30 15.28
C SER A 107 -4.42 20.86 16.51
N GLY A 108 -5.18 20.02 17.24
CA GLY A 108 -5.85 20.44 18.47
C GLY A 108 -4.91 21.16 19.44
N ARG A 109 -3.63 20.78 19.47
CA ARG A 109 -2.57 21.42 20.24
C ARG A 109 -2.22 22.84 19.77
N GLN A 110 -2.23 23.12 18.47
CA GLN A 110 -2.02 24.48 17.93
C GLN A 110 -3.25 25.37 18.15
N ARG A 111 -4.46 24.83 18.01
CA ARG A 111 -5.69 25.54 18.33
C ARG A 111 -5.79 25.85 19.83
N ALA A 112 -5.45 24.90 20.70
CA ALA A 112 -5.37 25.11 22.15
C ALA A 112 -4.32 26.17 22.53
N LYS A 113 -3.13 26.14 21.92
CA LYS A 113 -2.12 27.21 22.10
C LYS A 113 -2.62 28.58 21.61
N ARG A 114 -3.41 28.65 20.54
CA ARG A 114 -3.99 29.90 20.05
C ARG A 114 -5.08 30.41 20.98
N ILE A 115 -5.97 29.55 21.45
CA ILE A 115 -7.01 29.87 22.44
C ILE A 115 -6.35 30.41 23.72
N HIS A 116 -5.27 29.78 24.18
CA HIS A 116 -4.50 30.26 25.32
C HIS A 116 -3.78 31.60 25.06
N LYS A 117 -3.31 31.85 23.83
CA LYS A 117 -2.54 33.06 23.48
C LYS A 117 -3.40 34.28 23.16
N PHE A 118 -4.57 34.11 22.54
CA PHE A 118 -5.43 35.22 22.08
C PHE A 118 -6.69 35.42 22.92
N GLY A 119 -6.88 34.59 23.96
CA GLY A 119 -8.08 34.65 24.79
C GLY A 119 -9.32 34.12 24.08
N TYR A 120 -10.27 33.65 24.87
CA TYR A 120 -11.50 33.02 24.42
C TYR A 120 -12.41 34.03 23.69
N ARG A 121 -12.72 33.78 22.41
CA ARG A 121 -13.79 34.50 21.71
C ARG A 121 -15.11 33.83 22.11
N LYS A 122 -15.89 34.50 22.97
CA LYS A 122 -17.25 34.10 23.39
C LYS A 122 -18.09 33.74 22.15
N GLY A 123 -18.33 32.44 21.94
CA GLY A 123 -19.12 31.92 20.81
C GLY A 123 -18.70 30.55 20.30
N GLU A 124 -17.46 30.11 20.53
CA GLU A 124 -17.03 28.74 20.21
C GLU A 124 -17.25 27.82 21.41
N SER A 125 -18.34 27.05 21.41
CA SER A 125 -18.69 26.13 22.49
C SER A 125 -17.61 25.08 22.75
N LEU A 126 -17.05 25.11 23.96
CA LEU A 126 -16.10 24.14 24.54
C LEU A 126 -16.69 22.72 24.71
N GLU A 127 -17.97 22.50 24.43
CA GLU A 127 -18.61 21.19 24.62
C GLU A 127 -18.25 20.17 23.53
N GLN A 128 -17.79 20.59 22.35
CA GLN A 128 -17.37 19.66 21.29
C GLN A 128 -15.95 19.07 21.50
N GLU A 129 -15.25 19.48 22.56
CA GLU A 129 -13.92 18.94 22.91
C GLU A 129 -14.02 17.70 23.82
N LYS A 130 -15.19 17.45 24.44
CA LYS A 130 -15.45 16.22 25.19
C LYS A 130 -15.64 15.05 24.21
N GLU A 131 -14.69 14.13 24.22
CA GLU A 131 -14.72 12.80 23.57
C GLU A 131 -14.39 12.70 22.07
N ARG A 132 -13.33 13.36 21.59
CA ARG A 132 -12.63 12.76 20.42
C ARG A 132 -11.86 11.52 20.89
N LYS A 133 -12.55 10.39 21.03
CA LYS A 133 -11.91 9.09 21.31
C LYS A 133 -10.84 8.84 20.25
N PHE A 134 -9.62 8.55 20.68
CA PHE A 134 -8.47 8.32 19.80
C PHE A 134 -8.76 7.21 18.76
N VAL A 135 -9.57 6.23 19.18
CA VAL A 135 -10.16 5.19 18.32
C VAL A 135 -11.65 5.10 18.65
N ASP A 136 -12.52 5.35 17.66
CA ASP A 136 -13.95 5.16 17.80
C ASP A 136 -14.39 3.91 17.03
N PHE A 137 -14.56 2.80 17.75
CA PHE A 137 -15.02 1.54 17.19
C PHE A 137 -16.48 1.55 16.73
N THR A 138 -17.23 2.63 16.98
CA THR A 138 -18.60 2.80 16.45
C THR A 138 -18.63 2.72 14.92
N ILE A 139 -17.51 3.02 14.24
CA ILE A 139 -17.35 2.90 12.79
C ILE A 139 -17.55 1.44 12.31
N MET A 140 -17.21 0.44 13.13
CA MET A 140 -17.43 -0.98 12.83
C MET A 140 -18.92 -1.36 12.76
N LYS A 141 -19.83 -0.51 13.23
CA LYS A 141 -21.27 -0.75 13.07
C LYS A 141 -21.76 -0.44 11.65
N ASN A 142 -20.98 0.30 10.86
CA ASN A 142 -21.33 0.63 9.49
C ASN A 142 -21.04 -0.57 8.56
N PRO A 143 -22.07 -1.19 7.94
CA PRO A 143 -21.87 -2.36 7.09
C PRO A 143 -20.98 -2.10 5.88
N ARG A 144 -20.99 -0.86 5.34
CA ARG A 144 -20.11 -0.47 4.22
C ARG A 144 -18.64 -0.45 4.65
N PHE A 145 -18.38 0.04 5.86
CA PHE A 145 -17.02 0.02 6.40
C PHE A 145 -16.54 -1.41 6.66
N CYS A 146 -17.39 -2.28 7.23
CA CYS A 146 -17.04 -3.69 7.45
C CYS A 146 -16.73 -4.43 6.16
N LEU A 147 -17.52 -4.22 5.10
CA LEU A 147 -17.24 -4.82 3.79
C LEU A 147 -15.89 -4.36 3.24
N LEU A 148 -15.58 -3.06 3.33
CA LEU A 148 -14.28 -2.53 2.92
C LEU A 148 -13.12 -3.11 3.76
N PHE A 149 -13.31 -3.20 5.08
CA PHE A 149 -12.32 -3.73 6.01
C PHE A 149 -12.00 -5.21 5.72
N VAL A 150 -13.03 -6.05 5.59
CA VAL A 150 -12.86 -7.48 5.31
C VAL A 150 -12.30 -7.69 3.90
N ALA A 151 -12.79 -6.96 2.89
CA ALA A 151 -12.17 -6.98 1.57
C ALA A 151 -10.68 -6.61 1.62
N GLY A 152 -10.33 -5.62 2.45
CA GLY A 152 -8.97 -5.23 2.79
C GLY A 152 -8.04 -6.40 3.11
N ILE A 153 -8.49 -7.25 4.03
CA ILE A 153 -7.75 -8.42 4.51
C ILE A 153 -7.51 -9.42 3.38
N PHE A 154 -8.56 -9.75 2.62
CA PHE A 154 -8.46 -10.74 1.55
C PHE A 154 -7.66 -10.24 0.35
N VAL A 155 -7.86 -9.00 -0.10
CA VAL A 155 -7.08 -8.46 -1.22
C VAL A 155 -5.59 -8.42 -0.88
N VAL A 156 -5.21 -7.90 0.28
CA VAL A 156 -3.79 -7.74 0.65
C VAL A 156 -3.09 -9.07 0.90
N SER A 157 -3.82 -10.09 1.35
CA SER A 157 -3.27 -11.44 1.53
C SER A 157 -2.65 -12.02 0.25
N GLY A 158 -3.21 -11.74 -0.93
CA GLY A 158 -2.62 -12.16 -2.21
C GLY A 158 -1.82 -11.07 -2.93
N TYR A 159 -2.04 -9.79 -2.58
CA TYR A 159 -1.51 -8.62 -3.32
C TYR A 159 0.01 -8.61 -3.47
N PHE A 160 0.75 -8.97 -2.42
CA PHE A 160 2.22 -8.88 -2.41
C PHE A 160 2.93 -10.12 -2.97
N THR A 161 2.21 -11.23 -3.19
CA THR A 161 2.80 -12.48 -3.67
C THR A 161 3.58 -12.30 -4.98
N PRO A 162 3.07 -11.61 -6.02
CA PRO A 162 3.86 -11.32 -7.22
C PRO A 162 5.14 -10.55 -6.95
N PHE A 163 5.12 -9.58 -6.03
CA PHE A 163 6.30 -8.76 -5.70
C PHE A 163 7.43 -9.59 -5.10
N TYR A 164 7.10 -10.64 -4.33
CA TYR A 164 8.10 -11.48 -3.68
C TYR A 164 8.59 -12.62 -4.58
N PHE A 165 7.69 -13.25 -5.34
CA PHE A 165 7.99 -14.51 -6.02
C PHE A 165 8.27 -14.38 -7.52
N ILE A 166 7.98 -13.25 -8.18
CA ILE A 166 8.22 -13.12 -9.63
C ILE A 166 9.70 -13.25 -9.98
N ASN A 167 10.61 -12.77 -9.12
CA ASN A 167 12.05 -12.83 -9.37
C ASN A 167 12.55 -14.28 -9.35
N SER A 168 12.23 -15.03 -8.29
CA SER A 168 12.62 -16.43 -8.17
C SER A 168 11.93 -17.31 -9.22
N TYR A 169 10.68 -17.03 -9.56
CA TYR A 169 9.96 -17.69 -10.65
C TYR A 169 10.63 -17.48 -12.01
N ALA A 170 11.04 -16.24 -12.31
CA ALA A 170 11.71 -15.90 -13.55
C ALA A 170 13.09 -16.58 -13.66
N GLN A 171 13.87 -16.58 -12.58
CA GLN A 171 15.16 -17.26 -12.54
C GLN A 171 15.03 -18.77 -12.77
N GLN A 172 13.99 -19.40 -12.21
CA GLN A 172 13.74 -20.83 -12.44
C GLN A 172 13.42 -21.15 -13.92
N HIS A 173 12.84 -20.20 -14.65
CA HIS A 173 12.57 -20.33 -16.09
C HIS A 173 13.74 -19.81 -16.96
N GLY A 174 14.93 -19.65 -16.39
CA GLY A 174 16.16 -19.29 -17.11
C GLY A 174 16.36 -17.79 -17.35
N VAL A 175 15.57 -16.92 -16.72
CA VAL A 175 15.78 -15.46 -16.80
C VAL A 175 16.93 -15.06 -15.88
N ASN A 176 17.87 -14.25 -16.39
CA ASN A 176 18.99 -13.78 -15.57
C ASN A 176 18.54 -12.89 -14.40
N THR A 177 19.37 -12.79 -13.36
CA THR A 177 19.07 -12.06 -12.13
C THR A 177 18.75 -10.58 -12.36
N SER A 178 19.41 -9.95 -13.34
CA SER A 178 19.20 -8.54 -13.67
C SER A 178 17.80 -8.30 -14.25
N ASN A 179 17.40 -9.08 -15.26
CA ASN A 179 16.08 -9.01 -15.88
C ASN A 179 14.98 -9.39 -14.89
N ALA A 180 15.21 -10.38 -14.03
CA ALA A 180 14.27 -10.76 -12.98
C ALA A 180 14.08 -9.63 -11.93
N ALA A 181 15.15 -8.90 -11.57
CA ALA A 181 15.05 -7.71 -10.72
C ALA A 181 14.35 -6.54 -11.44
N LEU A 182 14.60 -6.37 -12.74
CA LEU A 182 13.93 -5.36 -13.56
C LEU A 182 12.42 -5.60 -13.64
N MET A 183 11.95 -6.85 -13.64
CA MET A 183 10.51 -7.16 -13.58
C MET A 183 9.84 -6.57 -12.32
N VAL A 184 10.47 -6.71 -11.14
CA VAL A 184 9.98 -6.09 -9.89
C VAL A 184 10.04 -4.56 -9.97
N GLY A 185 11.12 -4.02 -10.54
CA GLY A 185 11.25 -2.58 -10.80
C GLY A 185 10.13 -2.05 -11.68
N LEU A 186 9.88 -2.68 -12.83
CA LEU A 186 8.80 -2.34 -13.77
C LEU A 186 7.43 -2.44 -13.12
N MET A 187 7.19 -3.46 -12.30
CA MET A 187 5.93 -3.60 -11.57
C MET A 187 5.71 -2.44 -10.60
N ASN A 188 6.75 -2.00 -9.89
CA ASN A 188 6.68 -0.79 -9.06
C ASN A 188 6.49 0.49 -9.90
N GLY A 189 7.25 0.65 -10.99
CA GLY A 189 7.17 1.83 -11.85
C GLY A 189 5.81 1.99 -12.52
N THR A 190 5.27 0.91 -13.08
CA THR A 190 3.94 0.90 -13.69
C THR A 190 2.84 1.06 -12.65
N SER A 191 3.05 0.65 -11.40
CA SER A 191 2.13 0.97 -10.30
C SER A 191 2.03 2.45 -9.99
N ALA A 192 3.09 3.23 -10.19
CA ALA A 192 3.03 4.68 -10.09
C ALA A 192 2.13 5.27 -11.18
N VAL A 193 2.29 4.81 -12.43
CA VAL A 193 1.41 5.20 -13.54
C VAL A 193 -0.04 4.80 -13.25
N GLY A 194 -0.25 3.59 -12.74
CA GLY A 194 -1.56 3.05 -12.37
C GLY A 194 -2.28 3.89 -11.31
N ARG A 195 -1.56 4.37 -10.29
CA ARG A 195 -2.09 5.28 -9.27
C ARG A 195 -2.62 6.59 -9.85
N ILE A 196 -1.89 7.18 -10.80
CA ILE A 196 -2.30 8.43 -11.46
C ILE A 196 -3.50 8.17 -12.37
N VAL A 197 -3.42 7.16 -13.23
CA VAL A 197 -4.48 6.81 -14.20
C VAL A 197 -5.78 6.45 -13.49
N MET A 198 -5.73 5.59 -12.47
CA MET A 198 -6.92 5.22 -11.71
C MET A 198 -7.41 6.35 -10.81
N GLY A 199 -6.53 7.28 -10.39
CA GLY A 199 -6.92 8.54 -9.76
C GLY A 199 -7.78 9.41 -10.68
N LEU A 200 -7.36 9.58 -11.95
CA LEU A 200 -8.15 10.29 -12.97
C LEU A 200 -9.48 9.59 -13.28
N ILE A 201 -9.46 8.25 -13.39
CA ILE A 201 -10.67 7.45 -13.61
C ILE A 201 -11.60 7.58 -12.40
N SER A 202 -11.07 7.52 -11.18
CA SER A 202 -11.83 7.69 -9.93
C SER A 202 -12.57 9.02 -9.89
N ASP A 203 -11.98 10.10 -10.38
CA ASP A 203 -12.64 11.42 -10.41
C ASP A 203 -13.82 11.47 -11.40
N LYS A 204 -13.87 10.56 -12.39
CA LYS A 204 -14.95 10.43 -13.39
C LYS A 204 -16.04 9.44 -12.97
N ILE A 205 -15.66 8.21 -12.60
CA ILE A 205 -16.61 7.11 -12.36
C ILE A 205 -16.91 6.86 -10.87
N GLY A 206 -16.25 7.58 -9.96
CA GLY A 206 -16.37 7.38 -8.52
C GLY A 206 -15.30 6.45 -7.95
N CYS A 207 -14.98 6.65 -6.66
CA CYS A 207 -13.85 5.98 -6.00
C CYS A 207 -14.07 4.48 -5.78
N ILE A 208 -15.30 4.07 -5.47
CA ILE A 208 -15.66 2.65 -5.26
C ILE A 208 -15.56 1.87 -6.58
N ASN A 209 -16.03 2.47 -7.67
CA ASN A 209 -15.95 1.87 -9.01
C ASN A 209 -14.50 1.71 -9.46
N SER A 210 -13.68 2.74 -9.26
CA SER A 210 -12.25 2.69 -9.56
C SER A 210 -11.52 1.60 -8.76
N LEU A 211 -11.80 1.51 -7.45
CA LEU A 211 -11.24 0.46 -6.58
C LEU A 211 -11.63 -0.96 -7.04
N PHE A 212 -12.89 -1.19 -7.37
CA PHE A 212 -13.35 -2.50 -7.85
C PHE A 212 -12.69 -2.87 -9.19
N ILE A 213 -12.71 -1.97 -10.18
CA ILE A 213 -12.18 -2.25 -11.53
C ILE A 213 -10.67 -2.54 -11.46
N SER A 214 -9.91 -1.73 -10.73
CA SER A 214 -8.47 -1.93 -10.56
C SER A 214 -8.14 -3.27 -9.90
N THR A 215 -8.82 -3.60 -8.81
CA THR A 215 -8.61 -4.87 -8.09
C THR A 215 -8.99 -6.06 -8.95
N PHE A 216 -10.15 -6.00 -9.63
CA PHE A 216 -10.60 -7.05 -10.54
C PHE A 216 -9.62 -7.27 -11.70
N ALA A 217 -9.15 -6.21 -12.33
CA ALA A 217 -8.16 -6.29 -13.40
C ALA A 217 -6.82 -6.87 -12.89
N ALA A 218 -6.39 -6.52 -11.67
CA ALA A 218 -5.19 -7.08 -11.06
C ALA A 218 -5.34 -8.58 -10.78
N THR A 219 -6.49 -9.01 -10.24
CA THR A 219 -6.81 -10.42 -10.01
C THR A 219 -6.84 -11.22 -11.31
N LEU A 220 -7.47 -10.70 -12.37
CA LEU A 220 -7.47 -11.35 -13.68
C LEU A 220 -6.07 -11.46 -14.27
N THR A 221 -5.28 -10.40 -14.20
CA THR A 221 -3.88 -10.41 -14.68
C THR A 221 -3.06 -11.47 -13.96
N LEU A 222 -3.26 -11.61 -12.65
CA LEU A 222 -2.60 -12.61 -11.84
C LEU A 222 -3.01 -14.05 -12.20
N LEU A 223 -4.31 -14.32 -12.31
CA LEU A 223 -4.81 -15.68 -12.60
C LEU A 223 -4.63 -16.09 -14.07
N LEU A 224 -4.78 -15.16 -15.02
CA LEU A 224 -4.82 -15.46 -16.44
C LEU A 224 -3.47 -15.25 -17.16
N ILE A 225 -2.59 -14.40 -16.63
CA ILE A 225 -1.30 -14.14 -17.30
C ILE A 225 -0.17 -14.84 -16.55
N TRP A 226 -0.04 -14.69 -15.24
CA TRP A 226 1.08 -15.29 -14.50
C TRP A 226 1.07 -16.82 -14.54
N THR A 227 -0.11 -17.44 -14.45
CA THR A 227 -0.28 -18.90 -14.55
C THR A 227 0.37 -19.49 -15.81
N PHE A 228 0.31 -18.78 -16.92
CA PHE A 228 0.81 -19.24 -18.23
C PHE A 228 2.13 -18.56 -18.63
N ALA A 229 2.74 -17.77 -17.74
CA ALA A 229 3.96 -17.03 -18.04
C ALA A 229 5.20 -17.96 -18.06
N LYS A 230 5.45 -18.63 -19.18
CA LYS A 230 6.61 -19.53 -19.35
C LYS A 230 7.81 -18.90 -20.02
N THR A 231 7.64 -17.73 -20.64
CA THR A 231 8.71 -17.01 -21.33
C THR A 231 8.95 -15.66 -20.67
N ALA A 232 10.18 -15.15 -20.80
CA ALA A 232 10.55 -13.84 -20.24
C ALA A 232 9.62 -12.71 -20.71
N ALA A 233 9.22 -12.73 -21.98
CA ALA A 233 8.32 -11.73 -22.55
C ALA A 233 6.96 -11.69 -21.84
N VAL A 234 6.36 -12.85 -21.57
CA VAL A 234 5.07 -12.92 -20.87
C VAL A 234 5.21 -12.51 -19.40
N MET A 235 6.34 -12.82 -18.76
CA MET A 235 6.63 -12.35 -17.40
C MET A 235 6.78 -10.83 -17.33
N PHE A 236 7.47 -10.20 -18.29
CA PHE A 236 7.54 -8.74 -18.39
C PHE A 236 6.17 -8.11 -18.63
N LEU A 237 5.38 -8.68 -19.54
CA LEU A 237 4.00 -8.25 -19.79
C LEU A 237 3.15 -8.32 -18.52
N PHE A 238 3.24 -9.44 -17.79
CA PHE A 238 2.59 -9.60 -16.50
C PHE A 238 3.01 -8.52 -15.50
N SER A 239 4.31 -8.27 -15.33
CA SER A 239 4.80 -7.25 -14.39
C SER A 239 4.27 -5.85 -14.71
N ILE A 240 4.19 -5.49 -16.00
CA ILE A 240 3.67 -4.20 -16.45
C ILE A 240 2.16 -4.08 -16.18
N LEU A 241 1.38 -5.09 -16.58
CA LEU A 241 -0.07 -5.07 -16.44
C LEU A 241 -0.49 -5.16 -14.97
N TYR A 242 0.14 -6.06 -14.21
CA TYR A 242 -0.18 -6.22 -12.79
C TYR A 242 0.17 -4.95 -12.02
N GLY A 243 1.35 -4.35 -12.26
CA GLY A 243 1.73 -3.09 -11.64
C GLY A 243 0.72 -1.98 -11.93
N LEU A 244 0.34 -1.80 -13.20
CA LEU A 244 -0.66 -0.80 -13.61
C LEU A 244 -2.01 -1.00 -12.91
N CYS A 245 -2.50 -2.24 -12.82
CA CYS A 245 -3.79 -2.54 -12.22
C CYS A 245 -3.76 -2.49 -10.68
N CYS A 246 -2.72 -3.03 -10.04
CA CYS A 246 -2.66 -3.16 -8.59
C CYS A 246 -2.35 -1.82 -7.89
N GLY A 247 -1.62 -0.92 -8.55
CA GLY A 247 -1.09 0.30 -7.94
C GLY A 247 -2.15 1.20 -7.30
N ALA A 248 -3.34 1.23 -7.88
CA ALA A 248 -4.45 2.07 -7.43
C ALA A 248 -5.06 1.65 -6.09
N TYR A 249 -4.99 0.36 -5.75
CA TYR A 249 -5.73 -0.22 -4.64
C TYR A 249 -5.46 0.50 -3.31
N LEU A 250 -4.18 0.69 -2.95
CA LEU A 250 -3.79 1.36 -1.71
C LEU A 250 -4.25 2.83 -1.67
N SER A 251 -4.16 3.55 -2.79
CA SER A 251 -4.58 4.95 -2.87
C SER A 251 -6.10 5.12 -2.83
N SER A 252 -6.82 4.28 -3.57
CA SER A 252 -8.27 4.35 -3.70
C SER A 252 -8.98 3.87 -2.44
N THR A 253 -8.36 2.99 -1.64
CA THR A 253 -8.89 2.56 -0.34
C THR A 253 -9.10 3.75 0.60
N VAL A 254 -8.19 4.72 0.63
CA VAL A 254 -8.34 5.95 1.43
C VAL A 254 -9.44 6.85 0.87
N SER A 255 -9.52 7.00 -0.45
CA SER A 255 -10.59 7.78 -1.08
C SER A 255 -11.97 7.20 -0.80
N VAL A 256 -12.12 5.87 -0.85
CA VAL A 256 -13.36 5.17 -0.51
C VAL A 256 -13.67 5.32 0.98
N SER A 257 -12.66 5.22 1.85
CA SER A 257 -12.80 5.44 3.29
C SER A 257 -13.34 6.84 3.60
N ALA A 258 -12.81 7.86 2.93
CA ALA A 258 -13.27 9.23 3.04
C ALA A 258 -14.71 9.40 2.54
N ALA A 259 -15.11 8.71 1.48
CA ALA A 259 -16.45 8.77 0.92
C ALA A 259 -17.50 8.09 1.82
N ILE A 260 -17.15 6.99 2.50
CA ILE A 260 -18.08 6.23 3.35
C ILE A 260 -18.19 6.82 4.76
N CYS A 261 -17.06 7.21 5.36
CA CYS A 261 -16.97 7.59 6.77
C CYS A 261 -16.78 9.10 7.01
N GLY A 262 -16.60 9.89 5.96
CA GLY A 262 -16.32 11.32 6.06
C GLY A 262 -14.85 11.65 6.34
N LEU A 263 -14.49 12.93 6.20
CA LEU A 263 -13.11 13.40 6.29
C LEU A 263 -12.64 13.64 7.74
N GLU A 264 -13.55 13.94 8.65
CA GLU A 264 -13.21 14.35 10.02
C GLU A 264 -12.46 13.28 10.81
N ARG A 265 -12.74 12.00 10.50
CA ARG A 265 -12.17 10.83 11.16
C ARG A 265 -11.28 10.00 10.23
N LEU A 266 -10.87 10.57 9.10
CA LEU A 266 -10.18 9.83 8.04
C LEU A 266 -8.91 9.13 8.52
N ALA A 267 -8.14 9.76 9.41
CA ALA A 267 -6.92 9.17 9.96
C ALA A 267 -7.22 7.89 10.78
N THR A 268 -8.22 7.94 11.67
CA THR A 268 -8.64 6.79 12.48
C THR A 268 -9.22 5.67 11.60
N VAL A 269 -10.11 6.02 10.66
CA VAL A 269 -10.73 5.08 9.71
C VAL A 269 -9.66 4.37 8.87
N THR A 270 -8.72 5.14 8.31
CA THR A 270 -7.61 4.60 7.52
C THR A 270 -6.70 3.73 8.37
N GLY A 271 -6.40 4.15 9.60
CA GLY A 271 -5.60 3.36 10.54
C GLY A 271 -6.21 1.99 10.84
N ILE A 272 -7.52 1.92 11.09
CA ILE A 272 -8.23 0.65 11.33
C ILE A 272 -8.17 -0.23 10.08
N ILE A 273 -8.48 0.31 8.89
CA ILE A 273 -8.44 -0.48 7.64
C ILE A 273 -7.04 -1.05 7.38
N TYR A 274 -6.00 -0.22 7.51
CA TYR A 274 -4.63 -0.67 7.32
C TYR A 274 -4.18 -1.67 8.39
N ALA A 275 -4.69 -1.59 9.62
CA ALA A 275 -4.45 -2.61 10.64
C ALA A 275 -5.05 -3.97 10.23
N GLY A 276 -6.25 -3.99 9.65
CA GLY A 276 -6.83 -5.20 9.05
C GLY A 276 -5.98 -5.72 7.89
N MET A 277 -5.61 -4.85 6.96
CA MET A 277 -4.74 -5.20 5.83
C MET A 277 -3.39 -5.80 6.27
N ALA A 278 -2.83 -5.31 7.38
CA ALA A 278 -1.60 -5.84 7.95
C ALA A 278 -1.76 -7.31 8.39
N VAL A 279 -2.90 -7.68 8.98
CA VAL A 279 -3.23 -9.08 9.30
C VAL A 279 -3.27 -9.93 8.03
N GLY A 280 -3.91 -9.43 6.97
CA GLY A 280 -3.92 -10.10 5.67
C GLY A 280 -2.52 -10.34 5.12
N SER A 281 -1.67 -9.31 5.10
CA SER A 281 -0.28 -9.42 4.63
C SER A 281 0.57 -10.40 5.46
N LEU A 282 0.36 -10.40 6.79
CA LEU A 282 1.09 -11.24 7.74
C LEU A 282 0.76 -12.73 7.56
N ILE A 283 -0.47 -13.06 7.15
CA ILE A 283 -0.88 -14.43 6.88
C ILE A 283 -0.55 -14.82 5.43
N GLY A 284 -0.90 -13.97 4.47
CA GLY A 284 -0.87 -14.30 3.05
C GLY A 284 0.53 -14.56 2.48
N SER A 285 1.53 -13.79 2.93
CA SER A 285 2.90 -13.93 2.41
C SER A 285 3.59 -15.20 2.94
N PRO A 286 3.55 -15.52 4.24
CA PRO A 286 4.05 -16.80 4.75
C PRO A 286 3.29 -18.00 4.21
N VAL A 287 1.96 -17.93 4.03
CA VAL A 287 1.19 -19.01 3.40
C VAL A 287 1.66 -19.25 1.96
N SER A 288 1.91 -18.18 1.19
CA SER A 288 2.49 -18.29 -0.15
C SER A 288 3.85 -19.02 -0.13
N GLY A 289 4.72 -18.68 0.81
CA GLY A 289 6.01 -19.36 0.98
C GLY A 289 5.88 -20.82 1.40
N ALA A 290 5.02 -21.11 2.38
CA ALA A 290 4.76 -22.47 2.84
C ALA A 290 4.18 -23.36 1.74
N ILE A 291 3.28 -22.83 0.90
CA ILE A 291 2.76 -23.54 -0.28
C ILE A 291 3.89 -23.88 -1.25
N LEU A 292 4.79 -22.93 -1.52
CA LEU A 292 5.94 -23.18 -2.39
C LEU A 292 6.87 -24.25 -1.82
N ASP A 293 7.14 -24.22 -0.52
CA ASP A 293 8.06 -25.15 0.13
C ASP A 293 7.49 -26.56 0.26
N THR A 294 6.21 -26.69 0.65
CA THR A 294 5.59 -27.99 0.99
C THR A 294 4.96 -28.68 -0.23
N ILE A 295 4.09 -27.96 -0.95
CA ILE A 295 3.32 -28.49 -2.09
C ILE A 295 4.13 -28.31 -3.37
N GLY A 296 4.78 -27.15 -3.49
CA GLY A 296 5.52 -26.77 -4.68
C GLY A 296 6.92 -27.39 -4.78
N HIS A 297 7.42 -28.02 -3.72
CA HIS A 297 8.81 -28.50 -3.62
C HIS A 297 9.83 -27.47 -4.14
N LYS A 298 9.62 -26.18 -3.82
CA LYS A 298 10.43 -25.01 -4.23
C LYS A 298 10.50 -24.73 -5.73
N THR A 299 9.76 -25.47 -6.55
CA THR A 299 9.86 -25.44 -8.01
C THR A 299 8.51 -25.22 -8.69
N ASN A 300 7.40 -25.59 -8.07
CA ASN A 300 6.07 -25.41 -8.61
C ASN A 300 5.34 -24.24 -7.94
N TYR A 301 5.25 -23.13 -8.68
CA TYR A 301 4.62 -21.89 -8.23
C TYR A 301 3.11 -21.85 -8.48
N LEU A 302 2.52 -22.87 -9.13
CA LEU A 302 1.09 -22.86 -9.46
C LEU A 302 0.23 -22.71 -8.20
N GLY A 303 0.55 -23.43 -7.12
CA GLY A 303 -0.17 -23.31 -5.85
C GLY A 303 -0.09 -21.90 -5.26
N VAL A 304 1.05 -21.24 -5.39
CA VAL A 304 1.27 -19.86 -4.93
C VAL A 304 0.42 -18.88 -5.72
N ILE A 305 0.39 -19.03 -7.05
CA ILE A 305 -0.39 -18.19 -7.96
C ILE A 305 -1.90 -18.38 -7.68
N LEU A 306 -2.37 -19.62 -7.55
CA LEU A 306 -3.77 -19.93 -7.27
C LEU A 306 -4.21 -19.40 -5.91
N TRP A 307 -3.40 -19.61 -4.86
CA TRP A 307 -3.67 -19.05 -3.53
C TRP A 307 -3.85 -17.53 -3.58
N SER A 308 -2.86 -16.83 -4.13
CA SER A 308 -2.87 -15.37 -4.24
C SER A 308 -4.08 -14.88 -5.03
N GLY A 309 -4.37 -15.51 -6.17
CA GLY A 309 -5.47 -15.10 -7.05
C GLY A 309 -6.85 -15.40 -6.49
N ILE A 310 -7.08 -16.56 -5.88
CA ILE A 310 -8.37 -16.92 -5.28
C ILE A 310 -8.66 -16.00 -4.09
N VAL A 311 -7.68 -15.76 -3.24
CA VAL A 311 -7.84 -14.90 -2.05
C VAL A 311 -8.09 -13.43 -2.47
N MET A 312 -7.40 -12.93 -3.49
CA MET A 312 -7.72 -11.63 -4.08
C MET A 312 -9.09 -11.60 -4.76
N LEU A 313 -9.52 -12.69 -5.39
CA LEU A 313 -10.84 -12.80 -6.02
C LEU A 313 -11.95 -12.73 -4.97
N ILE A 314 -11.81 -13.41 -3.84
CA ILE A 314 -12.72 -13.31 -2.69
C ILE A 314 -12.82 -11.84 -2.24
N GLY A 315 -11.69 -11.17 -2.05
CA GLY A 315 -11.67 -9.75 -1.70
C GLY A 315 -12.37 -8.87 -2.74
N THR A 316 -12.19 -9.17 -4.03
CA THR A 316 -12.83 -8.46 -5.14
C THR A 316 -14.35 -8.68 -5.18
N ILE A 317 -14.83 -9.89 -4.89
CA ILE A 317 -16.27 -10.20 -4.76
C ILE A 317 -16.87 -9.41 -3.59
N ILE A 318 -16.17 -9.28 -2.47
CA ILE A 318 -16.62 -8.46 -1.33
C ILE A 318 -16.66 -6.97 -1.71
N LEU A 319 -15.68 -6.47 -2.47
CA LEU A 319 -15.73 -5.10 -3.02
C LEU A 319 -16.91 -4.89 -3.97
N PHE A 320 -17.27 -5.90 -4.75
CA PHE A 320 -18.48 -5.86 -5.57
C PHE A 320 -19.75 -5.76 -4.71
N ALA A 321 -19.83 -6.53 -3.62
CA ALA A 321 -20.91 -6.42 -2.66
C ALA A 321 -20.96 -5.03 -2.00
N LEU A 322 -19.81 -4.46 -1.62
CA LEU A 322 -19.70 -3.08 -1.11
C LEU A 322 -20.25 -2.06 -2.12
N LYS A 323 -19.88 -2.20 -3.39
CA LYS A 323 -20.42 -1.37 -4.47
C LYS A 323 -21.95 -1.49 -4.51
N TYR A 324 -22.49 -2.70 -4.55
CA TYR A 324 -23.93 -2.94 -4.65
C TYR A 324 -24.72 -2.37 -3.46
N VAL A 325 -24.19 -2.50 -2.23
CA VAL A 325 -24.79 -1.95 -1.00
C VAL A 325 -24.71 -0.42 -0.95
N THR A 326 -23.68 0.18 -1.57
CA THR A 326 -23.53 1.64 -1.60
C THR A 326 -24.33 2.28 -2.72
N ASN A 327 -24.35 1.68 -3.92
CA ASN A 327 -25.11 2.15 -5.06
C ASN A 327 -25.46 1.01 -6.03
N LYS A 328 -26.76 0.80 -6.28
CA LYS A 328 -27.25 -0.23 -7.21
C LYS A 328 -26.98 0.08 -8.69
N LYS A 329 -26.70 1.34 -9.06
CA LYS A 329 -26.42 1.75 -10.45
C LYS A 329 -24.92 1.71 -10.75
N MET A 330 -24.51 0.94 -11.77
CA MET A 330 -23.11 0.59 -12.04
C MET A 330 -22.16 1.75 -12.37
N PHE A 331 -22.65 2.93 -12.77
CA PHE A 331 -21.84 4.05 -13.30
C PHE A 331 -22.24 5.45 -12.77
N VAL A 332 -23.00 5.54 -11.68
CA VAL A 332 -23.34 6.85 -11.10
C VAL A 332 -22.22 7.31 -10.17
N LYS A 333 -21.80 8.57 -10.34
CA LYS A 333 -20.76 9.23 -9.55
C LYS A 333 -21.17 9.28 -8.08
N VAL A 334 -20.46 8.53 -7.24
CA VAL A 334 -20.45 8.66 -5.76
C VAL A 334 -19.00 8.79 -5.32
#